data_AF-A0A6N6RP51-F1
#
_entry.id   AF-A0A6N6RP51-F1
#
_cell.length_a   1.000
_cell.length_b   1.000
_cell.length_c   1.000
_cell.angle_alpha   90.00
_cell.angle_beta   90.00
_cell.angle_gamma   90.00
#
_symmetry.space_group_name_H-M   'P 1'
#
loop_
_entity.id
_entity.type
_entity.pdbx_description
1 polymer ?
#
loop_
_entity_poly.entity_id
_entity_poly.type
_entity_poly.pdbx_seq_one_letter_code
_entity_poly.pdbx_strand_id
1 'polypeptide(L)'
;MNQTKSITLAVLLACTLSTPSYANKSRGNQSVAVVSEEVATHEISQSLSLIGKLEAAESVIISPEVSGKIDRIAVKANQEVKKGQLLIQLNDDKASAAIKEAQAYLNDEKRKLKEFQRLAKKNAITQTEIDGQKASVDIAQARLEAANANLADLHISAPFSGTVGFIDFSRGKMVNAGTELLTLDNLSLMQLDLQVPERYLSMLSTGMTVDATSQAWGNTVFSGKVVGIDSRINAETLNLRVRIEFPNKDLKMKPGMLMAAELDFPSISAPIIPVQALEYSGTKRYVYVIGDDNKVTRTQVTLGARVENRVVIESGLEIGQDIVVQGLVNMREGVTVKLLEQKTQPVAKGQ
;
A
#
# COMPACT_ATOMS: atom_id res chain seq x y z
N MET A 1 -21.91 31.26 -100.85
CA MET A 1 -23.24 30.92 -101.41
C MET A 1 -24.21 30.96 -100.24
N ASN A 2 -24.60 32.14 -99.73
CA ASN A 2 -25.43 33.20 -100.28
C ASN A 2 -26.90 32.80 -100.43
N GLN A 3 -27.78 33.62 -99.82
CA GLN A 3 -29.26 33.68 -99.94
C GLN A 3 -30.01 32.59 -99.12
N THR A 4 -31.08 32.87 -98.35
CA THR A 4 -32.22 33.77 -98.61
C THR A 4 -33.08 34.01 -97.34
N LYS A 5 -33.57 35.27 -97.19
CA LYS A 5 -34.91 35.76 -96.74
C LYS A 5 -35.39 35.38 -95.31
N SER A 6 -35.57 36.30 -94.35
CA SER A 6 -36.45 37.49 -94.27
C SER A 6 -37.94 37.18 -94.42
N ILE A 7 -38.71 37.27 -93.33
CA ILE A 7 -40.05 37.90 -93.24
C ILE A 7 -40.27 38.36 -91.79
N THR A 8 -40.50 39.66 -91.70
CA THR A 8 -40.95 40.49 -90.58
C THR A 8 -42.44 40.28 -90.30
N LEU A 9 -42.82 40.21 -89.02
CA LEU A 9 -44.16 40.64 -88.59
C LEU A 9 -44.08 41.32 -87.23
N ALA A 10 -44.38 42.62 -87.22
CA ALA A 10 -44.44 43.49 -86.06
C ALA A 10 -45.88 43.57 -85.56
N VAL A 11 -46.12 43.36 -84.26
CA VAL A 11 -47.26 43.95 -83.54
C VAL A 11 -46.82 44.30 -82.12
N LEU A 12 -46.96 45.59 -81.81
CA LEU A 12 -46.79 46.24 -80.50
C LEU A 12 -47.61 45.56 -79.40
N LEU A 13 -46.99 45.33 -78.24
CA LEU A 13 -47.70 45.35 -76.96
C LEU A 13 -46.80 45.93 -75.87
N ALA A 14 -47.15 47.14 -75.41
CA ALA A 14 -46.48 47.84 -74.33
C ALA A 14 -46.81 47.18 -72.98
N CYS A 15 -45.77 46.71 -72.27
CA CYS A 15 -45.88 46.27 -70.88
C CYS A 15 -44.67 46.78 -70.10
N THR A 16 -44.93 47.72 -69.21
CA THR A 16 -44.01 48.33 -68.25
C THR A 16 -43.62 47.31 -67.16
N LEU A 17 -42.32 47.02 -66.99
CA LEU A 17 -41.81 46.38 -65.76
C LEU A 17 -40.39 46.87 -65.40
N SER A 18 -40.40 47.75 -64.40
CA SER A 18 -39.50 47.86 -63.24
C SER A 18 -38.25 46.97 -63.20
N THR A 19 -37.09 47.61 -63.11
CA THR A 19 -35.79 47.02 -62.77
C THR A 19 -35.75 46.65 -61.27
N PRO A 20 -35.50 45.39 -60.87
CA PRO A 20 -35.17 45.08 -59.49
C PRO A 20 -33.68 45.33 -59.26
N SER A 21 -33.40 46.36 -58.45
CA SER A 21 -32.10 46.61 -57.84
C SER A 21 -31.78 45.45 -56.89
N TYR A 22 -30.78 44.63 -57.21
CA TYR A 22 -30.25 43.61 -56.30
C TYR A 22 -29.50 44.30 -55.15
N ALA A 23 -30.20 44.50 -54.04
CA ALA A 23 -29.60 44.90 -52.77
C ALA A 23 -28.73 43.74 -52.23
N ASN A 24 -27.42 43.99 -52.14
CA ASN A 24 -26.46 43.11 -51.51
C ASN A 24 -26.74 43.08 -49.99
N LYS A 25 -27.41 42.02 -49.52
CA LYS A 25 -27.69 41.82 -48.10
C LYS A 25 -26.41 41.34 -47.41
N SER A 26 -25.80 42.26 -46.67
CA SER A 26 -24.75 42.00 -45.68
C SER A 26 -25.03 40.71 -44.91
N ARG A 27 -24.10 39.74 -44.97
CA ARG A 27 -24.09 38.56 -44.10
C ARG A 27 -23.86 39.04 -42.67
N GLY A 28 -24.95 39.29 -41.96
CA GLY A 28 -24.92 39.42 -40.51
C GLY A 28 -24.28 38.18 -39.91
N ASN A 29 -23.34 38.41 -39.00
CA ASN A 29 -22.61 37.41 -38.22
C ASN A 29 -23.61 36.35 -37.70
N GLN A 30 -23.64 35.16 -38.30
CA GLN A 30 -24.60 34.12 -37.95
C GLN A 30 -24.16 33.49 -36.63
N SER A 31 -24.72 33.99 -35.52
CA SER A 31 -24.53 33.37 -34.21
C SER A 31 -25.35 32.08 -34.14
N VAL A 32 -24.72 30.97 -33.80
CA VAL A 32 -25.41 29.68 -33.66
C VAL A 32 -25.95 29.55 -32.23
N ALA A 33 -27.23 29.17 -32.12
CA ALA A 33 -27.84 28.93 -30.81
C ALA A 33 -27.42 27.56 -30.27
N VAL A 34 -26.83 27.55 -29.08
CA VAL A 34 -26.29 26.33 -28.45
C VAL A 34 -26.70 26.25 -27.00
N VAL A 35 -26.71 25.03 -26.47
CA VAL A 35 -26.85 24.80 -25.03
C VAL A 35 -25.46 24.51 -24.47
N SER A 36 -25.05 25.26 -23.46
CA SER A 36 -23.79 25.06 -22.75
C SER A 36 -23.99 24.35 -21.42
N GLU A 37 -22.96 23.66 -20.96
CA GLU A 37 -22.82 23.17 -19.59
C GLU A 37 -21.41 23.52 -19.12
N GLU A 38 -21.29 23.93 -17.87
CA GLU A 38 -19.99 24.14 -17.24
C GLU A 38 -19.35 22.78 -16.94
N VAL A 39 -18.06 22.64 -17.19
CA VAL A 39 -17.31 21.41 -16.93
C VAL A 39 -17.22 21.17 -15.43
N ALA A 40 -18.05 20.25 -14.95
CA ALA A 40 -18.11 19.84 -13.56
C ALA A 40 -16.94 18.92 -13.18
N THR A 41 -16.63 18.89 -11.89
CA THR A 41 -15.71 17.91 -11.30
C THR A 41 -16.45 16.62 -10.98
N HIS A 42 -15.77 15.49 -11.21
CA HIS A 42 -16.15 14.22 -10.63
C HIS A 42 -14.99 13.64 -9.84
N GLU A 43 -15.28 13.22 -8.62
CA GLU A 43 -14.33 12.48 -7.79
C GLU A 43 -14.29 11.03 -8.27
N ILE A 44 -13.14 10.62 -8.79
CA ILE A 44 -12.91 9.23 -9.21
C ILE A 44 -12.10 8.55 -8.12
N SER A 45 -12.76 7.68 -7.35
CA SER A 45 -12.09 6.76 -6.45
C SER A 45 -11.59 5.56 -7.26
N GLN A 46 -10.28 5.39 -7.33
CA GLN A 46 -9.68 4.18 -7.88
C GLN A 46 -9.46 3.20 -6.72
N SER A 47 -9.85 1.94 -6.90
CA SER A 47 -9.47 0.86 -6.00
C SER A 47 -8.56 -0.14 -6.71
N LEU A 48 -7.68 -0.78 -5.94
CA LEU A 48 -6.81 -1.84 -6.41
C LEU A 48 -6.96 -3.05 -5.49
N SER A 49 -7.49 -4.14 -6.05
CA SER A 49 -7.57 -5.43 -5.36
C SER A 49 -6.32 -6.25 -5.62
N LEU A 50 -5.65 -6.64 -4.53
CA LEU A 50 -4.46 -7.51 -4.54
C LEU A 50 -4.65 -8.66 -3.57
N ILE A 51 -3.88 -9.71 -3.78
CA ILE A 51 -3.86 -10.86 -2.89
C ILE A 51 -2.48 -10.96 -2.25
N GLY A 52 -2.45 -11.26 -0.96
CA GLY A 52 -1.22 -11.49 -0.22
C GLY A 52 -1.38 -12.62 0.80
N LYS A 53 -0.25 -13.07 1.33
CA LYS A 53 -0.19 -14.01 2.44
C LYS A 53 0.04 -13.24 3.73
N LEU A 54 -0.80 -13.50 4.72
CA LEU A 54 -0.70 -12.89 6.03
C LEU A 54 0.42 -13.54 6.85
N GLU A 55 1.20 -12.74 7.55
CA GLU A 55 2.29 -13.17 8.43
C GLU A 55 2.09 -12.56 9.82
N ALA A 56 2.60 -13.21 10.87
CA ALA A 56 2.68 -12.56 12.18
C ALA A 56 3.78 -11.50 12.16
N ALA A 57 3.61 -10.42 12.92
CA ALA A 57 4.64 -9.39 13.04
C ALA A 57 5.98 -9.94 13.57
N GLU A 58 5.92 -10.92 14.47
CA GLU A 58 7.07 -11.68 14.94
C GLU A 58 6.74 -13.17 14.88
N SER A 59 7.54 -13.94 14.14
CA SER A 59 7.39 -15.39 14.00
C SER A 59 8.79 -16.02 13.96
N VAL A 60 9.03 -16.98 14.85
CA VAL A 60 10.31 -17.70 14.89
C VAL A 60 10.09 -19.19 15.15
N ILE A 61 10.98 -19.99 14.58
CA ILE A 61 11.11 -21.40 14.94
C ILE A 61 12.13 -21.49 16.07
N ILE A 62 11.71 -22.02 17.21
CA ILE A 62 12.56 -22.23 18.38
C ILE A 62 13.32 -23.53 18.20
N SER A 63 14.65 -23.42 18.21
CA SER A 63 15.59 -24.53 18.07
C SER A 63 16.64 -24.44 19.18
N PRO A 64 17.20 -25.57 19.65
CA PRO A 64 18.25 -25.56 20.66
C PRO A 64 19.57 -25.12 20.03
N GLU A 65 20.43 -24.48 20.82
CA GLU A 65 21.78 -24.10 20.41
C GLU A 65 22.79 -25.24 20.62
N VAL A 66 22.47 -26.17 21.53
CA VAL A 66 23.30 -27.32 21.89
C VAL A 66 22.53 -28.64 21.79
N SER A 67 23.24 -29.74 21.57
CA SER A 67 22.65 -31.07 21.60
C SER A 67 22.36 -31.52 23.03
N GLY A 68 21.20 -32.14 23.25
CA GLY A 68 20.82 -32.63 24.57
C GLY A 68 19.53 -33.44 24.58
N LYS A 69 19.29 -34.13 25.68
CA LYS A 69 18.03 -34.84 25.92
C LYS A 69 17.03 -33.89 26.56
N ILE A 70 15.80 -33.86 26.06
CA ILE A 70 14.73 -33.05 26.65
C ILE A 70 14.37 -33.62 28.02
N ASP A 71 14.56 -32.83 29.07
CA ASP A 71 14.20 -33.21 30.43
C ASP A 71 12.79 -32.74 30.78
N ARG A 72 12.46 -31.49 30.45
CA ARG A 72 11.17 -30.87 30.76
C ARG A 72 10.65 -30.02 29.61
N ILE A 73 9.35 -30.14 29.36
CA ILE A 73 8.59 -29.24 28.49
C ILE A 73 7.74 -28.38 29.45
N ALA A 74 8.04 -27.09 29.52
CA ALA A 74 7.45 -26.18 30.51
C ALA A 74 6.16 -25.50 30.03
N VAL A 75 5.81 -25.69 28.75
CA VAL A 75 4.66 -25.06 28.08
C VAL A 75 3.75 -26.11 27.44
N LYS A 76 2.52 -25.69 27.12
CA LYS A 76 1.54 -26.47 26.37
C LYS A 76 1.36 -25.90 24.97
N ALA A 77 0.90 -26.73 24.04
CA ALA A 77 0.53 -26.27 22.71
C ALA A 77 -0.58 -25.21 22.78
N ASN A 78 -0.51 -24.19 21.92
CA ASN A 78 -1.41 -23.04 21.88
C ASN A 78 -1.46 -22.20 23.16
N GLN A 79 -0.47 -22.33 24.04
CA GLN A 79 -0.35 -21.50 25.23
C GLN A 79 0.27 -20.14 24.88
N GLU A 80 -0.25 -19.06 25.46
CA GLU A 80 0.41 -17.76 25.47
C GLU A 80 1.56 -17.73 26.47
N VAL A 81 2.71 -17.22 26.02
CA VAL A 81 3.94 -17.11 26.80
C VAL A 81 4.45 -15.67 26.76
N LYS A 82 5.18 -15.28 27.81
CA LYS A 82 5.84 -13.98 27.88
C LYS A 82 7.31 -14.10 27.46
N LYS A 83 7.88 -12.98 26.98
CA LYS A 83 9.33 -12.87 26.78
C LYS A 83 10.12 -13.34 28.01
N GLY A 84 11.12 -14.19 27.80
CA GLY A 84 11.98 -14.78 28.83
C GLY A 84 11.37 -15.96 29.58
N GLN A 85 10.13 -16.37 29.27
CA GLN A 85 9.53 -17.54 29.89
C GLN A 85 10.20 -18.82 29.36
N LEU A 86 10.54 -19.74 30.28
CA LEU A 86 11.09 -21.05 29.93
C LEU A 86 10.07 -21.85 29.09
N LEU A 87 10.54 -22.36 27.95
CA LEU A 87 9.76 -23.20 27.04
C LEU A 87 10.14 -24.66 27.23
N ILE A 88 11.44 -24.95 27.12
CA ILE A 88 12.00 -26.31 27.13
C ILE A 88 13.31 -26.30 27.91
N GLN A 89 13.51 -27.33 28.72
CA GLN A 89 14.74 -27.57 29.45
C GLN A 89 15.35 -28.88 28.97
N LEU A 90 16.59 -28.80 28.50
CA LEU A 90 17.44 -29.96 28.24
C LEU A 90 18.06 -30.46 29.56
N ASN A 91 18.50 -31.71 29.59
CA ASN A 91 19.15 -32.28 30.77
C ASN A 91 20.39 -31.45 31.13
N ASP A 92 20.34 -30.85 32.32
CA ASP A 92 21.31 -29.88 32.81
C ASP A 92 22.06 -30.33 34.06
N ASP A 93 21.96 -31.62 34.43
CA ASP A 93 22.59 -32.19 35.62
C ASP A 93 24.11 -31.91 35.65
N LYS A 94 24.77 -32.10 34.49
CA LYS A 94 26.21 -31.86 34.33
C LYS A 94 26.56 -30.38 34.41
N ALA A 95 25.79 -29.52 33.74
CA ALA A 95 26.02 -28.07 33.76
C ALA A 95 25.80 -27.49 35.17
N SER A 96 24.75 -27.93 35.84
CA SER A 96 24.43 -27.57 37.23
C SER A 96 25.53 -28.00 38.20
N ALA A 97 26.12 -29.19 38.02
CA ALA A 97 27.26 -29.62 38.81
C ALA A 97 28.52 -28.76 38.56
N ALA A 98 28.79 -28.43 37.29
CA ALA A 98 29.92 -27.57 36.91
C ALA A 98 29.80 -26.15 37.50
N ILE A 99 28.59 -25.58 37.56
CA ILE A 99 28.35 -24.30 38.25
C ILE A 99 28.70 -24.40 39.73
N LYS A 100 28.26 -25.47 40.42
CA LYS A 100 28.57 -25.67 41.85
C LYS A 100 30.07 -25.78 42.08
N GLU A 101 30.79 -26.50 41.21
CA GLU A 101 32.25 -26.61 41.27
C GLU A 101 32.93 -25.25 41.05
N ALA A 102 32.59 -24.53 39.97
CA ALA A 102 33.17 -23.23 39.66
C ALA A 102 32.87 -22.18 40.75
N GLN A 103 31.66 -22.21 41.32
CA GLN A 103 31.27 -21.34 42.42
C GLN A 103 32.07 -21.63 43.70
N ALA A 104 32.31 -22.91 44.03
CA ALA A 104 33.14 -23.29 45.17
C ALA A 104 34.60 -22.84 44.96
N TYR A 105 35.14 -23.01 43.76
CA TYR A 105 36.48 -22.56 43.40
C TYR A 105 36.64 -21.05 43.53
N LEU A 106 35.69 -20.27 43.00
CA LEU A 106 35.65 -18.82 43.15
C LEU A 106 35.60 -18.38 44.62
N ASN A 107 34.82 -19.07 45.44
CA ASN A 107 34.73 -18.77 46.87
C ASN A 107 36.05 -19.04 47.59
N ASP A 108 36.78 -20.10 47.21
CA ASP A 108 38.10 -20.40 47.76
C ASP A 108 39.14 -19.33 47.39
N GLU A 109 39.19 -18.92 46.11
CA GLU A 109 40.12 -17.89 45.65
C GLU A 109 39.81 -16.51 46.29
N LYS A 110 38.53 -16.17 46.46
CA LYS A 110 38.11 -14.95 47.19
C LYS A 110 38.53 -15.00 48.66
N ARG A 111 38.42 -16.16 49.31
CA ARG A 111 38.88 -16.37 50.69
C ARG A 111 40.39 -16.19 50.81
N LYS A 112 41.17 -16.74 49.88
CA LYS A 112 42.64 -16.57 49.81
C LYS A 112 43.02 -15.11 49.59
N LEU A 113 42.35 -14.39 48.68
CA LEU A 113 42.59 -12.97 48.46
C LEU A 113 42.36 -12.14 49.72
N LYS A 114 41.26 -12.40 50.44
CA LYS A 114 40.97 -11.74 51.73
C LYS A 114 42.07 -11.99 52.76
N GLU A 115 42.61 -13.20 52.80
CA GLU A 115 43.73 -13.56 53.68
C GLU A 115 45.02 -12.85 53.26
N PHE A 116 45.33 -12.79 51.96
CA PHE A 116 46.51 -12.09 51.45
C PHE A 116 46.44 -10.60 51.79
N GLN A 117 45.29 -9.96 51.57
CA GLN A 117 45.07 -8.57 51.98
C GLN A 117 45.26 -8.35 53.49
N ARG A 118 44.91 -9.32 54.34
CA ARG A 118 45.15 -9.27 55.79
C ARG A 118 46.63 -9.38 56.13
N LEU A 119 47.37 -10.26 55.44
CA LEU A 119 48.82 -10.44 55.62
C LEU A 119 49.63 -9.26 55.09
N ALA A 120 49.18 -8.62 54.01
CA ALA A 120 49.78 -7.42 53.45
C ALA A 120 49.78 -6.25 54.45
N LYS A 121 48.69 -6.08 55.22
CA LYS A 121 48.61 -5.07 56.30
C LYS A 121 49.64 -5.30 57.42
N LYS A 122 50.19 -6.51 57.52
CA LYS A 122 51.25 -6.89 58.46
C LYS A 122 52.63 -6.90 57.80
N ASN A 123 52.76 -6.41 56.57
CA ASN A 123 53.98 -6.46 55.76
C ASN A 123 54.54 -7.89 55.57
N ALA A 124 53.67 -8.91 55.61
CA ALA A 124 54.07 -10.32 55.52
C ALA A 124 54.07 -10.87 54.09
N ILE A 125 53.54 -10.12 53.12
CA ILE A 125 53.52 -10.46 51.69
C ILE A 125 53.70 -9.21 50.82
N THR A 126 54.07 -9.40 49.56
CA THR A 126 54.33 -8.36 48.55
C THR A 126 53.07 -7.97 47.76
N GLN A 127 53.09 -6.79 47.13
CA GLN A 127 52.01 -6.35 46.25
C GLN A 127 51.81 -7.28 45.05
N THR A 128 52.91 -7.79 44.47
CA THR A 128 52.87 -8.75 43.35
C THR A 128 52.11 -10.03 43.70
N GLU A 129 52.24 -10.53 44.94
CA GLU A 129 51.48 -11.70 45.40
C GLU A 129 49.98 -11.42 45.53
N ILE A 130 49.60 -10.21 45.97
CA ILE A 130 48.19 -9.78 46.02
C ILE A 130 47.63 -9.67 44.60
N ASP A 131 48.38 -9.04 43.69
CA ASP A 131 47.96 -8.84 42.31
C ASP A 131 47.82 -10.18 41.58
N GLY A 132 48.75 -11.13 41.82
CA GLY A 132 48.64 -12.50 41.33
C GLY A 132 47.40 -13.22 41.87
N GLN A 133 47.10 -13.08 43.17
CA GLN A 133 45.91 -13.67 43.76
C GLN A 133 44.61 -13.01 43.28
N LYS A 134 44.63 -11.71 42.98
CA LYS A 134 43.51 -11.01 42.35
C LYS A 134 43.24 -11.56 40.96
N ALA A 135 44.29 -11.75 40.15
CA ALA A 135 44.17 -12.40 38.84
C ALA A 135 43.57 -13.81 38.95
N SER A 136 43.94 -14.61 39.97
CA SER A 136 43.33 -15.91 40.23
C SER A 136 41.82 -15.83 40.53
N VAL A 137 41.38 -14.81 41.28
CA VAL A 137 39.94 -14.55 41.51
C VAL A 137 39.24 -14.20 40.20
N ASP A 138 39.84 -13.35 39.37
CA ASP A 138 39.27 -12.95 38.08
C ASP A 138 39.14 -14.16 37.13
N ILE A 139 40.14 -15.06 37.10
CA ILE A 139 40.08 -16.32 36.35
C ILE A 139 38.95 -17.22 36.89
N ALA A 140 38.82 -17.35 38.22
CA ALA A 140 37.76 -18.16 38.81
C ALA A 140 36.36 -17.59 38.53
N GLN A 141 36.23 -16.27 38.48
CA GLN A 141 34.99 -15.58 38.13
C GLN A 141 34.61 -15.84 36.67
N ALA A 142 35.57 -15.72 35.75
CA ALA A 142 35.37 -16.04 34.33
C ALA A 142 34.95 -17.51 34.11
N ARG A 143 35.50 -18.45 34.90
CA ARG A 143 35.08 -19.87 34.86
C ARG A 143 33.62 -20.07 35.29
N LEU A 144 33.18 -19.36 36.32
CA LEU A 144 31.78 -19.41 36.76
C LEU A 144 30.85 -18.81 35.70
N GLU A 145 31.24 -17.70 35.07
CA GLU A 145 30.47 -17.08 33.98
C GLU A 145 30.33 -18.00 32.78
N ALA A 146 31.42 -18.67 32.36
CA ALA A 146 31.38 -19.67 31.31
C ALA A 146 30.45 -20.85 31.66
N ALA A 147 30.49 -21.34 32.91
CA ALA A 147 29.59 -22.41 33.36
C ALA A 147 28.11 -21.98 33.35
N ASN A 148 27.81 -20.73 33.71
CA ASN A 148 26.45 -20.18 33.65
C ASN A 148 25.95 -20.02 32.21
N ALA A 149 26.81 -19.58 31.28
CA ALA A 149 26.46 -19.50 29.86
C ALA A 149 26.09 -20.88 29.31
N ASN A 150 26.90 -21.90 29.57
CA ASN A 150 26.60 -23.27 29.16
C ASN A 150 25.29 -23.82 29.74
N LEU A 151 24.90 -23.41 30.96
CA LEU A 151 23.59 -23.77 31.52
C LEU A 151 22.46 -23.03 30.80
N ALA A 152 22.64 -21.75 30.47
CA ALA A 152 21.63 -20.96 29.77
C ALA A 152 21.29 -21.57 28.40
N ASP A 153 22.28 -22.11 27.68
CA ASP A 153 22.07 -22.79 26.39
C ASP A 153 21.16 -24.03 26.50
N LEU A 154 21.09 -24.65 27.68
CA LEU A 154 20.21 -25.79 27.96
C LEU A 154 18.78 -25.37 28.35
N HIS A 155 18.55 -24.08 28.63
CA HIS A 155 17.28 -23.50 29.08
C HIS A 155 16.68 -22.62 27.99
N ILE A 156 15.90 -23.25 27.12
CA ILE A 156 15.33 -22.59 25.94
C ILE A 156 14.13 -21.76 26.38
N SER A 157 14.24 -20.43 26.21
CA SER A 157 13.25 -19.45 26.65
C SER A 157 12.68 -18.64 25.48
N ALA A 158 11.49 -18.05 25.68
CA ALA A 158 10.81 -17.29 24.64
C ALA A 158 11.53 -15.94 24.33
N PRO A 159 11.93 -15.68 23.07
CA PRO A 159 12.58 -14.41 22.71
C PRO A 159 11.64 -13.18 22.77
N PHE A 160 10.35 -13.39 22.59
CA PHE A 160 9.28 -12.39 22.69
C PHE A 160 7.99 -13.02 23.24
N SER A 161 6.97 -12.21 23.50
CA SER A 161 5.66 -12.69 23.96
C SER A 161 4.82 -13.14 22.77
N GLY A 162 4.23 -14.33 22.84
CA GLY A 162 3.48 -14.89 21.71
C GLY A 162 2.76 -16.19 22.06
N THR A 163 2.23 -16.86 21.05
CA THR A 163 1.52 -18.13 21.17
C THR A 163 2.43 -19.25 20.68
N VAL A 164 2.56 -20.29 21.50
CA VAL A 164 3.33 -21.50 21.18
C VAL A 164 2.56 -22.38 20.21
N GLY A 165 3.23 -22.84 19.15
CA GLY A 165 2.68 -23.80 18.19
C GLY A 165 2.47 -25.20 18.77
N PHE A 166 2.25 -26.17 17.90
CA PHE A 166 2.18 -27.57 18.31
C PHE A 166 3.55 -28.11 18.74
N ILE A 167 3.51 -29.08 19.64
CA ILE A 167 4.69 -29.70 20.23
C ILE A 167 4.66 -31.18 19.84
N ASP A 168 5.41 -31.54 18.79
CA ASP A 168 5.40 -32.88 18.19
C ASP A 168 6.52 -33.79 18.73
N PHE A 169 6.86 -33.61 20.01
CA PHE A 169 7.86 -34.41 20.68
C PHE A 169 7.55 -34.63 22.15
N SER A 170 8.09 -35.72 22.68
CA SER A 170 7.93 -36.10 24.07
C SER A 170 9.20 -35.83 24.88
N ARG A 171 9.02 -35.71 26.20
CA ARG A 171 10.13 -35.75 27.16
C ARG A 171 10.99 -36.98 26.90
N GLY A 172 12.30 -36.79 26.98
CA GLY A 172 13.29 -37.82 26.73
C GLY A 172 13.76 -37.97 25.29
N LYS A 173 13.18 -37.24 24.33
CA LYS A 173 13.71 -37.13 22.96
C LYS A 173 15.12 -36.50 23.00
N MET A 174 16.03 -37.05 22.21
CA MET A 174 17.34 -36.45 21.95
C MET A 174 17.20 -35.43 20.81
N VAL A 175 17.75 -34.23 20.99
CA VAL A 175 17.74 -33.16 19.99
C VAL A 175 19.15 -32.65 19.75
N ASN A 176 19.39 -32.15 18.53
CA ASN A 176 20.66 -31.55 18.14
C ASN A 176 20.49 -30.05 17.93
N ALA A 177 21.61 -29.31 17.99
CA ALA A 177 21.64 -27.90 17.62
C ALA A 177 20.92 -27.64 16.29
N GLY A 178 20.02 -26.66 16.25
CA GLY A 178 19.23 -26.31 15.07
C GLY A 178 18.00 -27.20 14.78
N THR A 179 17.76 -28.26 15.56
CA THR A 179 16.54 -29.08 15.42
C THR A 179 15.31 -28.23 15.75
N GLU A 180 14.35 -28.14 14.83
CA GLU A 180 13.10 -27.42 15.06
C GLU A 180 12.30 -28.09 16.18
N LEU A 181 11.97 -27.32 17.23
CA LEU A 181 11.18 -27.82 18.36
C LEU A 181 9.73 -27.35 18.23
N LEU A 182 9.51 -26.03 18.22
CA LEU A 182 8.19 -25.43 18.16
C LEU A 182 8.24 -24.08 17.46
N THR A 183 7.10 -23.59 17.00
CA THR A 183 6.95 -22.21 16.53
C THR A 183 6.50 -21.30 17.67
N LEU A 184 6.92 -20.05 17.63
CA LEU A 184 6.43 -19.00 18.51
C LEU A 184 6.01 -17.81 17.64
N ASP A 185 4.73 -17.48 17.70
CA ASP A 185 4.12 -16.47 16.84
C ASP A 185 3.45 -15.37 17.67
N ASN A 186 3.76 -14.11 17.39
CA ASN A 186 3.05 -12.97 17.97
C ASN A 186 1.79 -12.69 17.14
N LEU A 187 0.66 -13.23 17.60
CA LEU A 187 -0.62 -13.14 16.90
C LEU A 187 -1.35 -11.81 17.11
N SER A 188 -0.85 -10.91 17.94
CA SER A 188 -1.56 -9.66 18.29
C SER A 188 -1.61 -8.66 17.13
N LEU A 189 -0.58 -8.69 16.28
CA LEU A 189 -0.41 -7.81 15.13
C LEU A 189 -0.02 -8.66 13.92
N MET A 190 -0.79 -8.52 12.84
CA MET A 190 -0.59 -9.28 11.61
C MET A 190 -0.09 -8.34 10.52
N GLN A 191 0.81 -8.83 9.68
CA GLN A 191 1.39 -8.10 8.56
C GLN A 191 0.98 -8.75 7.24
N LEU A 192 0.62 -7.93 6.27
CA LEU A 192 0.34 -8.34 4.90
C LEU A 192 1.24 -7.55 3.97
N ASP A 193 2.05 -8.26 3.20
CA ASP A 193 2.87 -7.64 2.17
C ASP A 193 2.22 -7.83 0.80
N LEU A 194 1.95 -6.71 0.13
CA LEU A 194 1.33 -6.66 -1.19
C LEU A 194 2.33 -6.18 -2.23
N GLN A 195 2.22 -6.71 -3.45
CA GLN A 195 3.02 -6.32 -4.60
C GLN A 195 2.19 -5.34 -5.44
N VAL A 196 2.41 -4.04 -5.24
CA VAL A 196 1.67 -2.97 -5.91
C VAL A 196 2.42 -2.52 -7.17
N PRO A 197 1.77 -2.47 -8.36
CA PRO A 197 2.43 -1.97 -9.57
C PRO A 197 2.92 -0.52 -9.42
N GLU A 198 4.10 -0.21 -9.97
CA GLU A 198 4.76 1.11 -9.87
C GLU A 198 3.86 2.29 -10.25
N ARG A 199 2.94 2.13 -11.21
CA ARG A 199 2.04 3.21 -11.66
C ARG A 199 1.19 3.82 -10.55
N TYR A 200 0.99 3.11 -9.43
CA TYR A 200 0.22 3.58 -8.27
C TYR A 200 1.10 4.24 -7.20
N LEU A 201 2.42 4.30 -7.39
CA LEU A 201 3.38 4.81 -6.39
C LEU A 201 3.03 6.21 -5.89
N SER A 202 2.62 7.11 -6.79
CA SER A 202 2.25 8.49 -6.45
C SER A 202 1.00 8.61 -5.59
N MET A 203 0.17 7.56 -5.54
CA MET A 203 -1.08 7.52 -4.78
C MET A 203 -0.93 6.81 -3.44
N LEU A 204 0.19 6.11 -3.22
CA LEU A 204 0.47 5.41 -1.97
C LEU A 204 1.01 6.37 -0.91
N SER A 205 0.48 6.26 0.30
CA SER A 205 0.98 7.00 1.46
C SER A 205 0.90 6.13 2.72
N THR A 206 1.82 6.36 3.66
CA THR A 206 1.76 5.71 4.96
C THR A 206 0.54 6.22 5.75
N GLY A 207 -0.13 5.31 6.45
CA GLY A 207 -1.36 5.58 7.18
C GLY A 207 -2.65 5.36 6.37
N MET A 208 -2.56 5.08 5.07
CA MET A 208 -3.73 4.69 4.27
C MET A 208 -4.41 3.46 4.86
N THR A 209 -5.73 3.51 4.93
CA THR A 209 -6.55 2.38 5.33
C THR A 209 -6.60 1.36 4.19
N VAL A 210 -6.50 0.09 4.52
CA VAL A 210 -6.62 -1.02 3.58
C VAL A 210 -7.57 -2.03 4.19
N ASP A 211 -8.60 -2.38 3.45
CA ASP A 211 -9.57 -3.37 3.87
C ASP A 211 -9.22 -4.71 3.25
N ALA A 212 -9.18 -5.76 4.08
CA ALA A 212 -8.82 -7.10 3.66
C ALA A 212 -9.88 -8.10 4.06
N THR A 213 -10.14 -9.07 3.18
CA THR A 213 -11.08 -10.15 3.39
C THR A 213 -10.38 -11.49 3.24
N SER A 214 -10.93 -12.52 3.88
CA SER A 214 -10.44 -13.89 3.74
C SER A 214 -11.61 -14.83 3.54
N GLN A 215 -11.47 -15.78 2.62
CA GLN A 215 -12.48 -16.81 2.39
C GLN A 215 -12.77 -17.63 3.65
N ALA A 216 -11.79 -17.80 4.54
CA ALA A 216 -11.95 -18.52 5.80
C ALA A 216 -12.97 -17.86 6.75
N TRP A 217 -13.21 -16.56 6.61
CA TRP A 217 -14.10 -15.77 7.46
C TRP A 217 -15.24 -15.08 6.69
N GLY A 218 -15.53 -15.55 5.47
CA GLY A 218 -16.61 -15.04 4.62
C GLY A 218 -16.48 -13.54 4.34
N ASN A 219 -17.52 -12.77 4.65
CA ASN A 219 -17.60 -11.33 4.43
C ASN A 219 -17.03 -10.49 5.59
N THR A 220 -16.22 -11.08 6.48
CA THR A 220 -15.59 -10.29 7.55
C THR A 220 -14.51 -9.40 6.93
N VAL A 221 -14.67 -8.09 7.09
CA VAL A 221 -13.67 -7.09 6.67
C VAL A 221 -12.71 -6.83 7.82
N PHE A 222 -11.43 -7.01 7.56
CA PHE A 222 -10.33 -6.66 8.45
C PHE A 222 -9.73 -5.35 7.95
N SER A 223 -9.83 -4.29 8.74
CA SER A 223 -9.27 -2.99 8.38
C SER A 223 -7.87 -2.84 8.97
N GLY A 224 -6.91 -2.54 8.11
CA GLY A 224 -5.49 -2.36 8.43
C GLY A 224 -4.97 -1.03 7.90
N LYS A 225 -3.69 -0.76 8.18
CA LYS A 225 -3.04 0.48 7.74
C LYS A 225 -1.72 0.20 7.05
N VAL A 226 -1.43 0.95 6.00
CA VAL A 226 -0.11 0.96 5.38
C VAL A 226 0.91 1.53 6.37
N VAL A 227 1.86 0.71 6.81
CA VAL A 227 2.92 1.12 7.74
C VAL A 227 4.25 1.33 7.05
N GLY A 228 4.44 0.69 5.89
CA GLY A 228 5.69 0.73 5.15
C GLY A 228 5.46 0.62 3.66
N ILE A 229 6.20 1.43 2.92
CA ILE A 229 6.32 1.34 1.47
C ILE A 229 7.81 1.09 1.22
N ASP A 230 8.15 0.04 0.48
CA ASP A 230 9.55 -0.33 0.27
C ASP A 230 10.30 0.78 -0.46
N SER A 231 11.60 0.90 -0.19
CA SER A 231 12.48 1.90 -0.78
C SER A 231 12.86 1.59 -2.23
N ARG A 232 12.65 0.34 -2.67
CA ARG A 232 13.06 -0.16 -3.99
C ARG A 232 11.90 -0.83 -4.70
N ILE A 233 11.79 -0.52 -5.99
CA ILE A 233 10.92 -1.26 -6.92
C ILE A 233 11.69 -2.50 -7.38
N ASN A 234 11.00 -3.63 -7.48
CA ASN A 234 11.57 -4.83 -8.07
C ASN A 234 11.75 -4.62 -9.58
N ALA A 235 12.99 -4.68 -10.07
CA ALA A 235 13.32 -4.39 -11.47
C ALA A 235 12.77 -5.42 -12.46
N GLU A 236 12.47 -6.65 -12.02
CA GLU A 236 11.93 -7.70 -12.88
C GLU A 236 10.40 -7.62 -13.00
N THR A 237 9.71 -7.36 -11.88
CA THR A 237 8.24 -7.37 -11.85
C THR A 237 7.61 -5.98 -11.95
N LEU A 238 8.41 -4.91 -11.82
CA LEU A 238 7.97 -3.51 -11.74
C LEU A 238 6.93 -3.27 -10.63
N ASN A 239 6.99 -4.10 -9.58
CA ASN A 239 6.13 -3.99 -8.41
C ASN A 239 6.93 -3.45 -7.21
N LEU A 240 6.20 -2.76 -6.36
CA LEU A 240 6.64 -2.21 -5.09
C LEU A 240 6.01 -3.02 -3.95
N ARG A 241 6.82 -3.40 -2.96
CA ARG A 241 6.30 -4.05 -1.77
C ARG A 241 5.68 -3.00 -0.83
N VAL A 242 4.42 -3.19 -0.48
CA VAL A 242 3.71 -2.36 0.49
C VAL A 242 3.30 -3.24 1.67
N ARG A 243 3.67 -2.82 2.87
CA ARG A 243 3.38 -3.52 4.12
C ARG A 243 2.20 -2.88 4.83
N ILE A 244 1.20 -3.70 5.11
CA ILE A 244 0.00 -3.32 5.86
C ILE A 244 -0.02 -4.07 7.18
N GLU A 245 -0.39 -3.37 8.25
CA GLU A 245 -0.59 -3.95 9.58
C GLU A 245 -2.06 -3.99 9.97
N PHE A 246 -2.46 -5.13 10.54
CA PHE A 246 -3.81 -5.40 11.02
C PHE A 246 -3.79 -5.78 12.51
N PRO A 247 -4.50 -5.05 13.38
CA PRO A 247 -4.67 -5.47 14.77
C PRO A 247 -5.58 -6.70 14.85
N ASN A 248 -5.17 -7.73 15.59
CA ASN A 248 -5.86 -9.03 15.65
C ASN A 248 -6.44 -9.32 17.03
N LYS A 249 -7.34 -8.46 17.51
CA LYS A 249 -7.91 -8.54 18.87
C LYS A 249 -8.66 -9.85 19.12
N ASP A 250 -9.35 -10.37 18.12
CA ASP A 250 -10.17 -11.58 18.22
C ASP A 250 -9.38 -12.87 17.90
N LEU A 251 -8.09 -12.76 17.57
CA LEU A 251 -7.22 -13.88 17.16
C LEU A 251 -7.78 -14.73 15.98
N LYS A 252 -8.65 -14.13 15.16
CA LYS A 252 -9.25 -14.75 13.97
C LYS A 252 -8.26 -14.88 12.83
N MET A 253 -7.39 -13.88 12.69
CA MET A 253 -6.33 -13.91 11.68
C MET A 253 -5.21 -14.83 12.16
N LYS A 254 -4.71 -15.68 11.26
CA LYS A 254 -3.59 -16.58 11.51
C LYS A 254 -2.52 -16.40 10.44
N PRO A 255 -1.23 -16.57 10.79
CA PRO A 255 -0.16 -16.61 9.81
C PRO A 255 -0.45 -17.67 8.75
N GLY A 256 -0.12 -17.36 7.50
CA GLY A 256 -0.37 -18.22 6.35
C GLY A 256 -1.74 -18.07 5.70
N MET A 257 -2.66 -17.29 6.27
CA MET A 257 -3.94 -16.99 5.62
C MET A 257 -3.75 -16.20 4.33
N LEU A 258 -4.48 -16.59 3.29
CA LEU A 258 -4.60 -15.78 2.08
C LEU A 258 -5.61 -14.65 2.35
N MET A 259 -5.21 -13.42 2.04
CA MET A 259 -6.03 -12.23 2.20
C MET A 259 -6.18 -11.54 0.85
N ALA A 260 -7.41 -11.19 0.48
CA ALA A 260 -7.69 -10.28 -0.61
C ALA A 260 -7.84 -8.87 -0.01
N ALA A 261 -6.90 -8.00 -0.33
CA ALA A 261 -6.86 -6.63 0.15
C ALA A 261 -7.30 -5.67 -0.95
N GLU A 262 -8.11 -4.70 -0.58
CA GLU A 262 -8.57 -3.61 -1.43
C GLU A 262 -7.91 -2.31 -0.93
N LEU A 263 -7.13 -1.68 -1.80
CA LEU A 263 -6.52 -0.39 -1.56
C LEU A 263 -7.38 0.66 -2.24
N ASP A 264 -8.03 1.49 -1.43
CA ASP A 264 -8.76 2.65 -1.93
C ASP A 264 -7.82 3.85 -2.01
N PHE A 265 -7.61 4.35 -3.22
CA PHE A 265 -6.81 5.54 -3.43
C PHE A 265 -7.66 6.80 -3.24
N PRO A 266 -7.05 7.92 -2.81
CA PRO A 266 -7.74 9.19 -2.71
C PRO A 266 -8.40 9.56 -4.05
N SER A 267 -9.63 10.05 -3.98
CA SER A 267 -10.36 10.49 -5.17
C SER A 267 -9.58 11.56 -5.92
N ILE A 268 -9.41 11.37 -7.22
CA ILE A 268 -8.85 12.39 -8.09
C ILE A 268 -10.03 13.18 -8.67
N SER A 269 -10.02 14.51 -8.53
CA SER A 269 -10.98 15.37 -9.22
C SER A 269 -10.58 15.47 -10.69
N ALA A 270 -11.41 14.91 -11.57
CA ALA A 270 -11.20 15.02 -13.01
C ALA A 270 -12.38 15.77 -13.68
N PRO A 271 -12.11 16.52 -14.76
CA PRO A 271 -13.18 17.13 -15.55
C PRO A 271 -14.06 16.04 -16.15
N ILE A 272 -15.38 16.14 -15.95
CA ILE A 272 -16.36 15.21 -16.50
C ILE A 272 -17.35 15.95 -17.40
N ILE A 273 -17.64 15.37 -18.57
CA ILE A 273 -18.56 15.99 -19.53
C ILE A 273 -19.64 15.01 -20.01
N PRO A 274 -20.84 15.47 -20.40
CA PRO A 274 -21.81 14.63 -21.09
C PRO A 274 -21.24 14.12 -22.41
N VAL A 275 -21.54 12.87 -22.75
CA VAL A 275 -21.08 12.25 -24.00
C VAL A 275 -21.61 12.99 -25.24
N GLN A 276 -22.73 13.71 -25.09
CA GLN A 276 -23.34 14.53 -26.13
C GLN A 276 -22.47 15.72 -26.56
N ALA A 277 -21.57 16.19 -25.70
CA ALA A 277 -20.64 17.29 -25.99
C ALA A 277 -19.44 16.85 -26.84
N LEU A 278 -19.28 15.56 -27.11
CA LEU A 278 -18.16 15.03 -27.90
C LEU A 278 -18.44 15.06 -29.40
N GLU A 279 -17.51 15.67 -30.13
CA GLU A 279 -17.42 15.55 -31.58
C GLU A 279 -16.44 14.43 -31.97
N TYR A 280 -16.91 13.50 -32.79
CA TYR A 280 -16.12 12.41 -33.34
C TYR A 280 -15.58 12.81 -34.71
N SER A 281 -14.26 12.96 -34.83
CA SER A 281 -13.60 13.30 -36.09
C SER A 281 -12.48 12.30 -36.36
N GLY A 282 -12.84 11.21 -37.04
CA GLY A 282 -11.96 10.07 -37.27
C GLY A 282 -11.58 9.37 -35.95
N THR A 283 -10.28 9.20 -35.72
CA THR A 283 -9.73 8.60 -34.49
C THR A 283 -9.62 9.60 -33.33
N LYS A 284 -9.76 10.91 -33.60
CA LYS A 284 -9.63 11.97 -32.60
C LYS A 284 -10.99 12.36 -32.01
N ARG A 285 -10.94 12.96 -30.82
CA ARG A 285 -12.12 13.44 -30.08
C ARG A 285 -11.94 14.92 -29.81
N TYR A 286 -13.00 15.69 -29.99
CA TYR A 286 -12.99 17.13 -29.80
C TYR A 286 -14.17 17.58 -28.95
N VAL A 287 -13.97 18.68 -28.23
CA VAL A 287 -14.98 19.41 -27.48
C VAL A 287 -14.91 20.86 -27.90
N TYR A 288 -16.07 21.50 -28.00
CA TYR A 288 -16.20 22.90 -28.32
C TYR A 288 -16.26 23.70 -27.03
N VAL A 289 -15.18 24.44 -26.73
CA VAL A 289 -15.04 25.27 -25.53
C VAL A 289 -15.42 26.71 -25.87
N ILE A 290 -16.25 27.33 -25.03
CA ILE A 290 -16.72 28.71 -25.20
C ILE A 290 -15.77 29.63 -24.44
N GLY A 291 -15.16 30.57 -25.13
CA GLY A 291 -14.35 31.63 -24.51
C GLY A 291 -15.21 32.80 -24.03
N ASP A 292 -14.62 33.68 -23.22
CA ASP A 292 -15.30 34.87 -22.65
C ASP A 292 -15.88 35.82 -23.71
N ASP A 293 -15.38 35.75 -24.95
CA ASP A 293 -15.85 36.52 -26.10
C ASP A 293 -17.04 35.87 -26.85
N ASN A 294 -17.65 34.83 -26.27
CA ASN A 294 -18.68 33.98 -26.86
C ASN A 294 -18.24 33.32 -28.18
N LYS A 295 -16.93 33.21 -28.44
CA LYS A 295 -16.42 32.40 -29.55
C LYS A 295 -16.04 31.02 -29.08
N VAL A 296 -16.23 30.06 -29.98
CA VAL A 296 -15.97 28.66 -29.70
C VAL A 296 -14.61 28.24 -30.25
N THR A 297 -13.79 27.64 -29.41
CA THR A 297 -12.54 26.97 -29.80
C THR A 297 -12.76 25.46 -29.87
N ARG A 298 -12.26 24.83 -30.92
CA ARG A 298 -12.33 23.38 -31.09
C ARG A 298 -11.10 22.74 -30.43
N THR A 299 -11.30 22.15 -29.26
CA THR A 299 -10.21 21.60 -28.45
C THR A 299 -10.17 20.08 -28.56
N GLN A 300 -9.00 19.52 -28.90
CA GLN A 300 -8.81 18.07 -28.90
C GLN A 300 -8.75 17.57 -27.46
N VAL A 301 -9.49 16.51 -27.14
CA VAL A 301 -9.51 15.90 -25.80
C VAL A 301 -9.11 14.43 -25.83
N THR A 302 -8.56 13.97 -24.71
CA THR A 302 -8.31 12.54 -24.46
C THR A 302 -9.36 12.02 -23.47
N LEU A 303 -10.05 10.95 -23.84
CA LEU A 303 -11.12 10.38 -23.03
C LEU A 303 -10.55 9.34 -22.06
N GLY A 304 -10.97 9.42 -20.80
CA GLY A 304 -10.72 8.42 -19.78
C GLY A 304 -11.93 7.51 -19.57
N ALA A 305 -12.21 7.18 -18.32
CA ALA A 305 -13.32 6.30 -17.93
C ALA A 305 -14.69 6.90 -18.31
N ARG A 306 -15.61 6.03 -18.75
CA ARG A 306 -17.02 6.38 -18.95
C ARG A 306 -17.80 6.04 -17.69
N VAL A 307 -18.55 7.01 -17.17
CA VAL A 307 -19.43 6.85 -16.01
C VAL A 307 -20.85 7.15 -16.48
N GLU A 308 -21.67 6.10 -16.64
CA GLU A 308 -23.03 6.19 -17.16
C GLU A 308 -23.13 6.93 -18.52
N ASN A 309 -23.74 8.13 -18.53
CA ASN A 309 -23.92 8.99 -19.69
C ASN A 309 -22.88 10.13 -19.78
N ARG A 310 -21.86 10.08 -18.93
CA ARG A 310 -20.76 11.05 -18.86
C ARG A 310 -19.42 10.37 -19.12
N VAL A 311 -18.42 11.17 -19.47
CA VAL A 311 -17.05 10.71 -19.77
C VAL A 311 -16.04 11.62 -19.11
N VAL A 312 -15.05 11.02 -18.49
CA VAL A 312 -13.92 11.70 -17.85
C VAL A 312 -12.96 12.17 -18.94
N ILE A 313 -12.43 13.38 -18.80
CA ILE A 313 -11.42 13.94 -19.70
C ILE A 313 -10.05 13.87 -19.03
N GLU A 314 -9.11 13.13 -19.61
CA GLU A 314 -7.74 12.99 -19.10
C GLU A 314 -6.87 14.20 -19.47
N SER A 315 -7.12 14.81 -20.63
CA SER A 315 -6.40 16.00 -21.09
C SER A 315 -7.20 16.80 -22.12
N GLY A 316 -6.92 18.10 -22.19
CA GLY A 316 -7.49 19.04 -23.16
C GLY A 316 -8.66 19.87 -22.66
N LEU A 317 -9.03 19.78 -21.38
CA LEU A 317 -10.11 20.56 -20.80
C LEU A 317 -9.80 20.87 -19.33
N GLU A 318 -10.15 22.07 -18.88
CA GLU A 318 -10.00 22.50 -17.50
C GLU A 318 -11.37 22.56 -16.81
N ILE A 319 -11.36 22.43 -15.49
CA ILE A 319 -12.57 22.53 -14.66
C ILE A 319 -13.10 23.97 -14.72
N GLY A 320 -14.42 24.12 -14.84
CA GLY A 320 -15.09 25.44 -14.89
C GLY A 320 -15.14 26.07 -16.29
N GLN A 321 -14.62 25.41 -17.32
CA GLN A 321 -14.78 25.86 -18.70
C GLN A 321 -16.21 25.60 -19.19
N ASP A 322 -16.79 26.52 -19.97
CA ASP A 322 -18.08 26.31 -20.61
C ASP A 322 -17.92 25.52 -21.92
N ILE A 323 -18.71 24.45 -22.07
CA ILE A 323 -18.67 23.59 -23.25
C ILE A 323 -20.03 23.50 -23.93
N VAL A 324 -20.02 23.30 -25.25
CA VAL A 324 -21.24 23.09 -26.03
C VAL A 324 -21.72 21.65 -25.91
N VAL A 325 -22.93 21.44 -25.37
CA VAL A 325 -23.56 20.12 -25.21
C VAL A 325 -24.56 19.82 -26.33
N GLN A 326 -25.27 20.84 -26.84
CA GLN A 326 -26.23 20.70 -27.94
C GLN A 326 -26.01 21.77 -29.01
N GLY A 327 -26.26 21.41 -30.27
CA GLY A 327 -26.06 22.30 -31.42
C GLY A 327 -24.78 22.04 -32.24
N LEU A 328 -24.10 20.91 -32.00
CA LEU A 328 -22.81 20.58 -32.64
C LEU A 328 -22.87 20.47 -34.18
N VAL A 329 -24.03 20.18 -34.77
CA VAL A 329 -24.18 19.92 -36.22
C VAL A 329 -23.71 21.10 -37.08
N ASN A 330 -23.87 22.33 -36.61
CA ASN A 330 -23.47 23.55 -37.31
C ASN A 330 -22.24 24.22 -36.67
N MET A 331 -21.55 23.55 -35.75
CA MET A 331 -20.38 24.09 -35.07
C MET A 331 -19.12 24.01 -35.92
N ARG A 332 -18.31 25.07 -35.83
CA ARG A 332 -16.97 25.19 -36.40
C ARG A 332 -16.13 26.05 -35.47
N GLU A 333 -14.83 25.89 -35.57
CA GLU A 333 -13.87 26.74 -34.85
C GLU A 333 -14.07 28.22 -35.20
N GLY A 334 -14.05 29.08 -34.18
CA GLY A 334 -14.16 30.54 -34.29
C GLY A 334 -15.59 31.08 -34.47
N VAL A 335 -16.62 30.23 -34.46
CA VAL A 335 -18.02 30.67 -34.56
C VAL A 335 -18.46 31.35 -33.26
N THR A 336 -19.17 32.48 -33.37
CA THR A 336 -19.83 33.12 -32.22
C THR A 336 -21.11 32.37 -31.89
N VAL A 337 -21.30 32.02 -30.62
CA VAL A 337 -22.51 31.33 -30.15
C VAL A 337 -23.43 32.23 -29.35
N LYS A 338 -24.71 31.88 -29.35
CA LYS A 338 -25.71 32.47 -28.45
C LYS A 338 -26.21 31.38 -27.52
N LEU A 339 -25.96 31.54 -26.23
CA LEU A 339 -26.37 30.59 -25.20
C LEU A 339 -27.91 30.56 -25.09
N LEU A 340 -28.47 29.35 -25.15
CA LEU A 340 -29.84 29.07 -24.79
C LEU A 340 -29.83 28.52 -23.36
N GLU A 341 -30.47 29.23 -22.42
CA GLU A 341 -30.57 28.75 -21.04
C GLU A 341 -31.23 27.37 -20.99
N GLN A 342 -30.51 26.40 -20.47
CA GLN A 342 -31.05 25.08 -20.20
C GLN A 342 -31.89 25.16 -18.91
N LYS A 343 -33.16 24.76 -18.98
CA LYS A 343 -34.00 24.59 -17.80
C LYS A 343 -33.51 23.33 -17.06
N THR A 344 -32.58 23.49 -16.13
CA THR A 344 -31.95 22.40 -15.37
C THR A 344 -33.03 21.60 -14.62
N GLN A 345 -33.23 20.34 -15.00
CA GLN A 345 -33.92 19.37 -14.14
C GLN A 345 -32.90 18.82 -13.14
N PRO A 346 -33.17 18.87 -11.83
CA PRO A 346 -32.23 18.41 -10.82
C PRO A 346 -32.00 16.90 -10.95
N VAL A 347 -30.73 16.53 -10.97
CA VAL A 347 -30.28 15.13 -10.83
C VAL A 347 -30.74 14.65 -9.45
N ALA A 348 -31.61 13.64 -9.43
CA ALA A 348 -31.99 12.97 -8.19
C ALA A 348 -30.75 12.30 -7.58
N LYS A 349 -30.44 12.62 -6.33
CA LYS A 349 -29.50 11.86 -5.52
C LYS A 349 -30.07 10.44 -5.36
N GLY A 350 -29.50 9.49 -6.10
CA GLY A 350 -29.76 8.06 -5.92
C GLY A 350 -29.09 7.56 -4.64
N GLN A 351 -29.84 6.73 -3.90
CA GLN A 351 -29.48 6.11 -2.63
C GLN A 351 -28.44 4.99 -2.79
#